data_AF-A0A2K9LWQ7-F1
#
_entry.id   AF-A0A2K9LWQ7-F1
#
_cell.length_a   1.000
_cell.length_b   1.000
_cell.length_c   1.000
_cell.angle_alpha   90.00
_cell.angle_beta   90.00
_cell.angle_gamma   90.00
#
_symmetry.space_group_name_H-M   'P 1'
#
loop_
_entity.id
_entity.type
_entity.pdbx_description
1 polymer ?
#
loop_
_entity_poly.entity_id
_entity_poly.type
_entity_poly.pdbx_seq_one_letter_code
_entity_poly.pdbx_strand_id
1 'polypeptide(L)'
;MKKILTLLSAVSLTATASASVVACGGGDGGGTIEPPTTNIYKVDEVFIEREIEEISVDYNPHNDSWMRSLYVSMNNRLIDMNYDNNKSKIGKVAKRQDMRNTLNTLPNYYSQNKNNENYEKLSELSEGLKDGENLISNFKFKMIFNHSDIMSANKDKEWEVASKQITEKMDEGTIVVSIKELKIIK
;
A
#
# COMPACT_ATOMS: atom_id res chain seq x y z
N MET A 1 18.69 33.42 30.82
CA MET A 1 20.04 32.83 30.81
C MET A 1 19.99 31.44 31.41
N LYS A 2 20.13 30.38 30.60
CA LYS A 2 20.81 29.12 30.94
C LYS A 2 21.37 28.57 29.62
N LYS A 3 22.70 28.44 29.57
CA LYS A 3 23.52 27.91 28.47
C LYS A 3 23.79 26.41 28.69
N ILE A 4 24.52 25.80 27.72
CA ILE A 4 25.10 24.44 27.63
C ILE A 4 24.22 23.59 26.68
N LEU A 5 24.45 23.42 25.36
CA LEU A 5 25.64 23.05 24.57
C LEU A 5 26.38 21.87 25.21
N THR A 6 26.46 20.68 24.61
CA THR A 6 27.62 20.31 23.77
C THR A 6 27.57 18.82 23.30
N LEU A 7 27.80 18.64 21.99
CA LEU A 7 28.54 17.60 21.21
C LEU A 7 28.27 16.07 21.31
N LEU A 8 28.03 15.51 20.11
CA LEU A 8 28.62 14.33 19.43
C LEU A 8 29.29 13.21 20.26
N SER A 9 28.89 11.97 19.94
CA SER A 9 29.76 10.86 19.46
C SER A 9 28.86 9.68 19.06
N ALA A 10 28.73 9.35 17.78
CA ALA A 10 29.57 8.41 17.03
C ALA A 10 29.18 6.92 17.22
N VAL A 11 28.66 6.37 16.11
CA VAL A 11 28.91 5.02 15.56
C VAL A 11 28.85 3.82 16.51
N SER A 12 27.87 2.95 16.23
CA SER A 12 28.14 1.52 16.12
C SER A 12 27.32 0.93 14.98
N LEU A 13 27.95 0.81 13.81
CA LEU A 13 27.61 -0.23 12.85
C LEU A 13 27.85 -1.58 13.56
N THR A 14 26.80 -2.38 13.72
CA THR A 14 26.95 -3.82 13.84
C THR A 14 26.19 -4.47 12.72
N ALA A 15 26.92 -4.78 11.67
CA ALA A 15 26.55 -5.81 10.72
C ALA A 15 26.57 -7.16 11.46
N THR A 16 25.45 -7.85 11.50
CA THR A 16 25.40 -9.29 11.75
C THR A 16 24.96 -9.97 10.47
N ALA A 17 25.95 -10.28 9.64
CA ALA A 17 25.83 -11.37 8.68
C ALA A 17 25.73 -12.67 9.49
N SER A 18 24.57 -13.31 9.48
CA SER A 18 24.46 -14.71 9.91
C SER A 18 24.45 -15.57 8.66
N ALA A 19 25.62 -16.08 8.32
CA ALA A 19 25.78 -17.20 7.41
C ALA A 19 25.36 -18.48 8.16
N SER A 20 24.33 -19.17 7.66
CA SER A 20 24.12 -20.57 7.97
C SER A 20 24.41 -21.38 6.71
N VAL A 21 25.66 -21.81 6.57
CA VAL A 21 26.06 -22.79 5.56
C VAL A 21 25.99 -24.15 6.24
N VAL A 22 24.96 -24.94 5.91
CA VAL A 22 24.97 -26.38 6.20
C VAL A 22 25.45 -27.06 4.92
N ALA A 23 26.74 -27.42 4.91
CA ALA A 23 27.32 -28.30 3.91
C ALA A 23 27.16 -29.75 4.38
N CYS A 24 26.35 -30.54 3.67
CA CYS A 24 26.41 -32.00 3.73
C CYS A 24 26.39 -32.57 2.31
N GLY A 25 27.52 -33.12 1.89
CA GLY A 25 27.57 -34.37 1.13
C GLY A 25 27.32 -34.34 -0.38
N GLY A 26 28.42 -34.24 -1.13
CA GLY A 26 28.79 -35.01 -2.34
C GLY A 26 27.71 -35.62 -3.25
N GLY A 27 27.73 -35.18 -4.52
CA GLY A 27 27.14 -35.88 -5.65
C GLY A 27 27.11 -35.00 -6.90
N ASP A 28 27.91 -35.35 -7.90
CA ASP A 28 27.97 -34.69 -9.21
C ASP A 28 26.59 -34.64 -9.89
N GLY A 29 26.11 -33.44 -10.21
CA GLY A 29 24.87 -33.24 -10.94
C GLY A 29 24.58 -31.76 -11.14
N GLY A 30 24.83 -31.27 -12.36
CA GLY A 30 24.66 -29.87 -12.75
C GLY A 30 23.26 -29.31 -12.51
N GLY A 31 23.24 -28.03 -12.15
CA GLY A 31 22.04 -27.24 -11.93
C GLY A 31 22.28 -26.29 -10.76
N THR A 32 22.99 -25.19 -11.00
CA THR A 32 23.00 -24.06 -10.06
C THR A 32 21.61 -23.46 -10.05
N ILE A 33 20.71 -24.04 -9.25
CA ILE A 33 19.51 -23.34 -8.81
C ILE A 33 20.04 -22.30 -7.84
N GLU A 34 20.15 -21.05 -8.30
CA GLU A 34 20.33 -19.93 -7.38
C GLU A 34 19.28 -20.08 -6.28
N PRO A 35 19.67 -20.06 -4.99
CA PRO A 35 18.68 -20.10 -3.92
C PRO A 35 17.68 -18.96 -4.18
N PRO A 36 16.36 -19.23 -4.16
CA PRO A 36 15.39 -18.19 -4.43
C PRO A 36 15.70 -17.04 -3.48
N THR A 37 16.04 -15.89 -4.04
CA THR A 37 16.18 -14.66 -3.26
C THR A 37 14.79 -14.33 -2.76
N THR A 38 14.46 -14.77 -1.55
CA THR A 38 13.29 -14.34 -0.80
C THR A 38 13.54 -12.91 -0.34
N ASN A 39 13.69 -11.99 -1.30
CA ASN A 39 13.70 -10.57 -1.01
C ASN A 39 12.27 -10.21 -0.57
N ILE A 40 12.09 -10.16 0.75
CA ILE A 40 10.90 -9.60 1.38
C ILE A 40 11.09 -8.07 1.37
N TYR A 41 10.11 -7.36 0.82
CA TYR A 41 10.13 -5.91 0.68
C TYR A 41 9.18 -5.27 1.69
N LYS A 42 9.58 -4.15 2.28
CA LYS A 42 8.65 -3.35 3.08
C LYS A 42 7.70 -2.56 2.18
N VAL A 43 6.52 -2.22 2.68
CA VAL A 43 5.50 -1.47 1.93
C VAL A 43 6.07 -0.14 1.38
N ASP A 44 6.84 0.60 2.17
CA ASP A 44 7.48 1.88 1.82
C ASP A 44 8.65 1.74 0.83
N GLU A 45 9.21 0.53 0.70
CA GLU A 45 10.18 0.21 -0.35
C GLU A 45 9.51 -0.16 -1.68
N VAL A 46 8.32 -0.76 -1.62
CA VAL A 46 7.55 -1.17 -2.79
C VAL A 46 6.83 0.03 -3.37
N PHE A 47 6.09 0.75 -2.54
CA PHE A 47 5.35 1.94 -2.87
C PHE A 47 6.13 3.17 -2.41
N ILE A 48 6.48 4.02 -3.35
CA ILE A 48 7.09 5.31 -3.06
C ILE A 48 5.96 6.27 -2.68
N GLU A 49 6.05 6.85 -1.48
CA GLU A 49 5.19 7.94 -1.06
C GLU A 49 5.27 9.07 -2.08
N ARG A 50 4.14 9.33 -2.73
CA ARG A 50 3.95 10.45 -3.65
C ARG A 50 2.65 11.16 -3.30
N GLU A 51 2.62 12.43 -3.64
CA GLU A 51 1.43 13.25 -3.58
C GLU A 51 0.57 13.02 -4.83
N ILE A 52 -0.72 12.72 -4.62
CA ILE A 52 -1.73 12.73 -5.69
C ILE A 52 -2.18 14.18 -5.85
N GLU A 53 -2.00 14.75 -7.05
CA GLU A 53 -2.36 16.15 -7.31
C GLU A 53 -3.85 16.42 -7.09
N GLU A 54 -4.72 15.58 -7.62
CA GLU A 54 -6.16 15.78 -7.54
C GLU A 54 -6.91 14.44 -7.57
N ILE A 55 -8.00 14.36 -6.79
CA ILE A 55 -9.06 13.37 -6.97
C ILE A 55 -10.40 14.10 -6.98
N SER A 56 -11.27 13.77 -7.94
CA SER A 56 -12.65 14.25 -7.99
C SER A 56 -13.63 13.12 -7.74
N VAL A 57 -14.70 13.40 -7.00
CA VAL A 57 -15.81 12.46 -6.77
C VAL A 57 -17.15 13.18 -6.79
N ASP A 58 -18.14 12.56 -7.42
CA ASP A 58 -19.52 13.02 -7.36
C ASP A 58 -20.14 12.56 -6.03
N TYR A 59 -20.55 13.53 -5.22
CA TYR A 59 -21.20 13.34 -3.93
C TYR A 59 -22.71 13.30 -4.09
N ASN A 60 -23.30 12.22 -3.60
CA ASN A 60 -24.74 12.13 -3.43
C ASN A 60 -25.03 11.91 -1.95
N PRO A 61 -25.66 12.87 -1.24
CA PRO A 61 -25.95 12.75 0.19
C PRO A 61 -26.95 11.63 0.52
N HIS A 62 -27.63 11.09 -0.49
CA HIS A 62 -28.62 10.02 -0.34
C HIS A 62 -28.05 8.64 -0.70
N ASN A 63 -26.76 8.55 -1.05
CA ASN A 63 -26.16 7.30 -1.51
C ASN A 63 -24.66 7.22 -1.16
N ASP A 64 -24.31 6.29 -0.27
CA ASP A 64 -22.94 6.02 0.17
C ASP A 64 -22.00 5.50 -0.93
N SER A 65 -22.50 5.28 -2.15
CA SER A 65 -21.68 4.89 -3.31
C SER A 65 -20.51 5.83 -3.56
N TRP A 66 -20.66 7.12 -3.24
CA TRP A 66 -19.59 8.10 -3.45
C TRP A 66 -18.38 7.80 -2.55
N MET A 67 -18.58 7.36 -1.30
CA MET A 67 -17.48 6.98 -0.40
C MET A 67 -16.71 5.79 -0.95
N ARG A 68 -17.43 4.80 -1.47
CA ARG A 68 -16.82 3.64 -2.14
C ARG A 68 -16.03 4.08 -3.37
N SER A 69 -16.61 4.94 -4.22
CA SER A 69 -15.94 5.50 -5.40
C SER A 69 -14.67 6.26 -5.02
N LEU A 70 -14.73 7.11 -4.00
CA LEU A 70 -13.58 7.85 -3.48
C LEU A 70 -12.48 6.90 -2.98
N TYR A 71 -12.84 5.93 -2.14
CA TYR A 71 -11.91 4.94 -1.60
C TYR A 71 -11.23 4.12 -2.71
N VAL A 72 -12.00 3.65 -3.69
CA VAL A 72 -11.50 2.92 -4.86
C VAL A 72 -10.55 3.80 -5.69
N SER A 73 -10.93 5.05 -5.98
CA SER A 73 -10.14 5.98 -6.78
C SER A 73 -8.78 6.31 -6.13
N MET A 74 -8.75 6.51 -4.81
CA MET A 74 -7.51 6.74 -4.06
C MET A 74 -6.54 5.55 -4.18
N ASN A 75 -7.03 4.33 -3.96
CA ASN A 75 -6.22 3.11 -4.07
C ASN A 75 -5.69 2.92 -5.50
N ASN A 76 -6.55 3.05 -6.51
CA ASN A 76 -6.17 2.93 -7.92
C ASN A 76 -5.08 3.93 -8.29
N ARG A 77 -5.23 5.20 -7.87
CA ARG A 77 -4.29 6.26 -8.22
C ARG A 77 -2.91 6.04 -7.61
N LEU A 78 -2.85 5.59 -6.36
CA LEU A 78 -1.59 5.22 -5.70
C LEU A 78 -0.88 4.08 -6.46
N ILE A 79 -1.63 3.05 -6.83
CA ILE A 79 -1.12 1.88 -7.55
C ILE A 79 -0.56 2.31 -8.93
N ASP A 80 -1.33 3.09 -9.69
CA ASP A 80 -0.93 3.58 -11.01
C ASP A 80 0.31 4.50 -10.95
N MET A 81 0.38 5.42 -9.98
CA MET A 81 1.56 6.25 -9.80
C MET A 81 2.83 5.47 -9.48
N ASN A 82 2.70 4.36 -8.74
CA ASN A 82 3.83 3.49 -8.41
C ASN A 82 4.25 2.60 -9.57
N TYR A 83 3.38 2.38 -10.55
CA TYR A 83 3.74 1.69 -11.78
C TYR A 83 4.58 2.53 -12.73
N ASP A 84 4.35 3.84 -12.76
CA ASP A 84 5.08 4.75 -13.66
C ASP A 84 6.36 5.31 -13.00
N ASN A 85 6.65 4.89 -11.77
CA ASN A 85 7.82 5.30 -11.01
C ASN A 85 8.93 4.25 -11.10
N ASN A 86 10.05 4.59 -11.75
CA ASN A 86 11.22 3.71 -11.87
C ASN A 86 11.92 3.37 -10.54
N LYS A 87 11.64 4.10 -9.45
CA LYS A 87 12.15 3.81 -8.11
C LYS A 87 11.27 2.84 -7.33
N SER A 88 10.03 2.65 -7.75
CA SER A 88 9.11 1.68 -7.13
C SER A 88 9.58 0.25 -7.37
N LYS A 89 9.38 -0.63 -6.37
CA LYS A 89 9.67 -2.06 -6.50
C LYS A 89 8.43 -2.88 -6.84
N ILE A 90 7.31 -2.27 -7.21
CA ILE A 90 6.03 -2.96 -7.50
C ILE A 90 6.19 -4.10 -8.51
N GLY A 91 6.98 -3.91 -9.56
CA GLY A 91 7.25 -4.93 -10.58
C GLY A 91 8.16 -6.07 -10.13
N LYS A 92 8.84 -5.94 -8.99
CA LYS A 92 9.65 -7.02 -8.37
C LYS A 92 8.81 -7.93 -7.48
N VAL A 93 7.69 -7.42 -6.97
CA VAL A 93 6.77 -8.17 -6.09
C VAL A 93 5.89 -9.09 -6.92
N ALA A 94 5.12 -8.54 -7.87
CA ALA A 94 4.23 -9.29 -8.75
C ALA A 94 4.06 -8.60 -10.12
N LYS A 95 3.43 -9.29 -11.08
CA LYS A 95 3.09 -8.68 -12.38
C LYS A 95 2.10 -7.54 -12.18
N ARG A 96 2.15 -6.54 -13.08
CA ARG A 96 1.30 -5.33 -13.00
C ARG A 96 -0.20 -5.66 -12.92
N GLN A 97 -0.69 -6.53 -13.79
CA GLN A 97 -2.12 -6.86 -13.79
C GLN A 97 -2.52 -7.58 -12.50
N ASP A 98 -1.67 -8.49 -12.02
CA ASP A 98 -1.92 -9.29 -10.83
C ASP A 98 -1.94 -8.44 -9.55
N MET A 99 -0.99 -7.53 -9.39
CA MET A 99 -0.94 -6.61 -8.26
C MET A 99 -2.11 -5.61 -8.30
N ARG A 100 -2.44 -5.07 -9.48
CA ARG A 100 -3.62 -4.19 -9.65
C ARG A 100 -4.91 -4.92 -9.28
N ASN A 101 -5.13 -6.11 -9.83
CA ASN A 101 -6.33 -6.90 -9.55
C ASN A 101 -6.43 -7.27 -8.07
N THR A 102 -5.33 -7.74 -7.47
CA THR A 102 -5.25 -8.13 -6.06
C THR A 102 -5.59 -6.98 -5.12
N LEU A 103 -5.04 -5.80 -5.36
CA LEU A 103 -5.27 -4.65 -4.47
C LEU A 103 -6.61 -3.97 -4.73
N ASN A 104 -7.16 -4.06 -5.94
CA ASN A 104 -8.46 -3.47 -6.28
C ASN A 104 -9.65 -4.20 -5.67
N THR A 105 -9.48 -5.42 -5.15
CA THR A 105 -10.53 -6.10 -4.38
C THR A 105 -10.64 -5.57 -2.95
N LEU A 106 -9.55 -5.07 -2.36
CA LEU A 106 -9.52 -4.57 -0.98
C LEU A 106 -10.54 -3.45 -0.74
N PRO A 107 -10.65 -2.41 -1.60
CA PRO A 107 -11.70 -1.40 -1.48
C PRO A 107 -13.10 -1.98 -1.38
N ASN A 108 -13.44 -2.97 -2.22
CA ASN A 108 -14.75 -3.59 -2.21
C ASN A 108 -14.96 -4.41 -0.94
N TYR A 109 -13.94 -5.19 -0.55
CA TYR A 109 -13.95 -5.98 0.67
C TYR A 109 -14.21 -5.13 1.91
N TYR A 110 -13.49 -4.00 2.06
CA TYR A 110 -13.67 -3.10 3.19
C TYR A 110 -15.00 -2.34 3.16
N SER A 111 -15.48 -1.93 1.98
CA SER A 111 -16.77 -1.22 1.87
C SER A 111 -18.00 -2.09 2.15
N GLN A 112 -17.86 -3.43 2.13
CA GLN A 112 -19.00 -4.36 2.20
C GLN A 112 -19.02 -5.22 3.47
N ASN A 113 -17.87 -5.56 4.04
CA ASN A 113 -17.78 -6.68 4.99
C ASN A 113 -17.08 -6.38 6.32
N LYS A 114 -16.50 -5.18 6.52
CA LYS A 114 -15.80 -4.85 7.77
C LYS A 114 -15.96 -3.38 8.18
N ASN A 115 -16.06 -3.15 9.48
CA ASN A 115 -15.72 -1.88 10.11
C ASN A 115 -14.23 -1.62 9.90
N ASN A 116 -13.86 -1.14 8.72
CA ASN A 116 -12.51 -0.67 8.45
C ASN A 116 -12.44 0.80 8.81
N GLU A 117 -11.66 1.12 9.84
CA GLU A 117 -11.50 2.48 10.35
C GLU A 117 -11.10 3.49 9.25
N ASN A 118 -10.37 3.07 8.20
CA ASN A 118 -10.02 3.97 7.10
C ASN A 118 -11.16 4.21 6.10
N TYR A 119 -12.08 3.24 5.94
CA TYR A 119 -13.28 3.45 5.13
C TYR A 119 -14.31 4.27 5.92
N GLU A 120 -14.51 3.96 7.21
CA GLU A 120 -15.42 4.69 8.09
C GLU A 120 -15.03 6.15 8.25
N LYS A 121 -13.73 6.48 8.31
CA LYS A 121 -13.26 7.88 8.31
C LYS A 121 -13.71 8.71 7.11
N LEU A 122 -14.11 8.08 6.00
CA LEU A 122 -14.68 8.83 4.88
C LEU A 122 -16.10 9.33 5.16
N SER A 123 -16.84 8.77 6.11
CA SER A 123 -18.16 9.29 6.46
C SER A 123 -18.08 10.67 7.10
N GLU A 124 -17.02 10.93 7.87
CA GLU A 124 -16.74 12.24 8.48
C GLU A 124 -16.57 13.35 7.43
N LEU A 125 -16.15 13.02 6.20
CA LEU A 125 -16.08 13.99 5.11
C LEU A 125 -17.45 14.56 4.72
N SER A 126 -18.54 13.86 5.03
CA SER A 126 -19.89 14.35 4.76
C SER A 126 -20.27 15.54 5.65
N GLU A 127 -19.64 15.65 6.82
CA GLU A 127 -19.93 16.71 7.77
C GLU A 127 -19.42 18.06 7.24
N GLY A 128 -20.36 18.98 7.01
CA GLY A 128 -20.02 20.34 6.58
C GLY A 128 -19.89 20.54 5.06
N LEU A 129 -20.15 19.51 4.24
CA LEU A 129 -20.27 19.69 2.78
C LEU A 129 -21.46 20.58 2.44
N LYS A 130 -21.23 21.50 1.50
CA LYS A 130 -22.25 22.42 0.97
C LYS A 130 -22.71 21.95 -0.41
N ASP A 131 -23.84 22.47 -0.85
CA ASP A 131 -24.30 22.27 -2.23
C ASP A 131 -23.32 22.91 -3.23
N GLY A 132 -23.05 22.20 -4.33
CA GLY A 132 -22.06 22.58 -5.34
C GLY A 132 -20.70 21.92 -5.14
N GLU A 133 -19.63 22.69 -5.35
CA GLU A 133 -18.25 22.21 -5.32
C GLU A 133 -17.60 22.47 -3.95
N ASN A 134 -17.06 21.41 -3.35
CA ASN A 134 -16.26 21.47 -2.12
C ASN A 134 -14.82 21.04 -2.45
N LEU A 135 -13.85 21.85 -2.05
CA LEU A 135 -12.43 21.59 -2.23
C LEU A 135 -11.77 21.33 -0.87
N ILE A 136 -11.14 20.17 -0.73
CA ILE A 136 -10.43 19.77 0.48
C ILE A 136 -8.95 19.62 0.13
N SER A 137 -8.11 20.47 0.70
CA SER A 137 -6.67 20.45 0.42
C SER A 137 -5.88 19.59 1.39
N ASN A 138 -4.77 19.02 0.93
CA ASN A 138 -3.83 18.22 1.73
C ASN A 138 -4.49 17.05 2.49
N PHE A 139 -5.46 16.39 1.86
CA PHE A 139 -6.16 15.25 2.44
C PHE A 139 -5.20 14.06 2.57
N LYS A 140 -5.17 13.43 3.76
CA LYS A 140 -4.29 12.29 4.02
C LYS A 140 -5.07 10.99 3.99
N PHE A 141 -4.70 10.12 3.07
CA PHE A 141 -5.26 8.79 2.93
C PHE A 141 -4.29 7.72 3.44
N LYS A 142 -4.80 6.68 4.13
CA LYS A 142 -4.00 5.53 4.58
C LYS A 142 -4.44 4.27 3.87
N MET A 143 -3.50 3.60 3.20
CA MET A 143 -3.71 2.25 2.67
C MET A 143 -3.01 1.24 3.56
N ILE A 144 -3.76 0.30 4.10
CA ILE A 144 -3.24 -0.78 4.96
C ILE A 144 -3.07 -2.05 4.13
N PHE A 145 -1.87 -2.61 4.20
CA PHE A 145 -1.53 -3.91 3.65
C PHE A 145 -1.55 -4.92 4.77
N ASN A 146 -2.69 -5.59 4.94
CA ASN A 146 -2.85 -6.73 5.83
C ASN A 146 -2.97 -7.99 4.99
N HIS A 147 -2.15 -8.99 5.28
CA HIS A 147 -2.07 -10.22 4.50
C HIS A 147 -3.37 -11.02 4.60
N SER A 148 -3.95 -11.11 5.80
CA SER A 148 -5.20 -11.85 6.01
C SER A 148 -6.36 -11.23 5.22
N ASP A 149 -6.41 -9.90 5.15
CA ASP A 149 -7.42 -9.18 4.38
C ASP A 149 -7.19 -9.31 2.87
N ILE A 150 -5.93 -9.22 2.41
CA ILE A 150 -5.56 -9.48 1.02
C ILE A 150 -6.00 -10.89 0.63
N MET A 151 -5.68 -11.91 1.43
CA MET A 151 -6.07 -13.28 1.15
C MET A 151 -7.59 -13.47 1.16
N SER A 152 -8.28 -12.84 2.11
CA SER A 152 -9.75 -12.95 2.23
C SER A 152 -10.48 -12.26 1.08
N ALA A 153 -10.06 -11.05 0.70
CA ALA A 153 -10.65 -10.28 -0.39
C ALA A 153 -10.49 -10.95 -1.76
N ASN A 154 -9.44 -11.76 -1.91
CA ASN A 154 -9.05 -12.40 -3.16
C ASN A 154 -9.31 -13.91 -3.20
N LYS A 155 -9.95 -14.47 -2.17
CA LYS A 155 -10.31 -15.88 -2.12
C LYS A 155 -11.23 -16.25 -3.29
N ASP A 156 -10.96 -17.39 -3.93
CA ASP A 156 -11.73 -17.91 -5.07
C ASP A 156 -11.72 -16.97 -6.29
N LYS A 157 -10.76 -16.04 -6.38
CA LYS A 157 -10.51 -15.19 -7.55
C LYS A 157 -9.36 -15.76 -8.39
N GLU A 158 -9.35 -15.43 -9.68
CA GLU A 158 -8.28 -15.84 -10.62
C GLU A 158 -6.89 -15.43 -10.13
N TRP A 159 -6.77 -14.31 -9.42
CA TRP A 159 -5.53 -13.76 -8.89
C TRP A 159 -5.24 -14.15 -7.43
N GLU A 160 -5.89 -15.18 -6.87
CA GLU A 160 -5.59 -15.69 -5.53
C GLU A 160 -4.12 -16.14 -5.41
N VAL A 161 -3.58 -16.80 -6.44
CA VAL A 161 -2.16 -17.23 -6.47
C VAL A 161 -1.22 -16.04 -6.40
N ALA A 162 -1.54 -14.97 -7.13
CA ALA A 162 -0.75 -13.74 -7.06
C ALA A 162 -0.88 -13.05 -5.69
N SER A 163 -2.03 -13.17 -5.04
CA SER A 163 -2.22 -12.65 -3.68
C SER A 163 -1.25 -13.31 -2.71
N LYS A 164 -1.08 -14.64 -2.80
CA LYS A 164 -0.08 -15.39 -2.01
C LYS A 164 1.34 -14.89 -2.28
N GLN A 165 1.71 -14.74 -3.56
CA GLN A 165 3.01 -14.22 -3.94
C GLN A 165 3.28 -12.82 -3.37
N ILE A 166 2.28 -11.93 -3.40
CA ILE A 166 2.39 -10.58 -2.84
C ILE A 166 2.61 -10.65 -1.32
N THR A 167 1.84 -11.47 -0.59
CA THR A 167 1.99 -11.62 0.86
C THR A 167 3.30 -12.31 1.27
N GLU A 168 3.88 -13.17 0.42
CA GLU A 168 5.17 -13.82 0.68
C GLU A 168 6.36 -12.90 0.42
N LYS A 169 6.21 -11.91 -0.47
CA LYS A 169 7.28 -11.01 -0.89
C LYS A 169 7.21 -9.63 -0.29
N MET A 170 6.14 -9.29 0.41
CA MET A 170 5.94 -7.94 0.96
C MET A 170 5.48 -8.03 2.40
N ASP A 171 6.14 -7.30 3.30
CA ASP A 171 5.72 -7.18 4.69
C ASP A 171 4.33 -6.53 4.80
N GLU A 172 3.62 -6.83 5.87
CA GLU A 172 2.46 -6.02 6.27
C GLU A 172 2.90 -4.59 6.62
N GLY A 173 2.00 -3.63 6.43
CA GLY A 173 2.32 -2.25 6.73
C GLY A 173 1.25 -1.27 6.32
N THR A 174 1.59 0.01 6.37
CA THR A 174 0.70 1.10 5.98
C THR A 174 1.49 2.11 5.17
N ILE A 175 0.89 2.59 4.08
CA ILE A 175 1.38 3.75 3.35
C ILE A 175 0.42 4.91 3.54
N VAL A 176 0.99 6.10 3.77
CA VAL A 176 0.23 7.35 3.84
C VAL A 176 0.40 8.09 2.53
N VAL A 177 -0.72 8.48 1.93
CA VAL A 177 -0.77 9.20 0.67
C VAL A 177 -1.30 10.60 0.94
N SER A 178 -0.57 11.61 0.48
CA SER A 178 -1.05 12.99 0.45
C SER A 178 -1.87 13.20 -0.83
N ILE A 179 -3.05 13.78 -0.71
CA ILE A 179 -3.87 14.23 -1.83
C ILE A 179 -3.94 15.74 -1.73
N LYS A 180 -3.32 16.42 -2.67
CA LYS A 180 -3.19 17.87 -2.65
C LYS A 180 -4.55 18.55 -2.76
N GLU A 181 -5.42 18.05 -3.64
CA GLU A 181 -6.79 18.50 -3.76
C GLU A 181 -7.78 17.34 -3.90
N LEU A 182 -8.78 17.31 -3.03
CA LEU A 182 -9.94 16.44 -3.14
C LEU A 182 -11.16 17.30 -3.48
N LYS A 183 -11.67 17.13 -4.69
CA LYS A 183 -12.83 17.83 -5.23
C LYS A 183 -14.08 16.97 -5.06
N ILE A 184 -15.05 17.48 -4.31
CA ILE A 184 -16.31 16.80 -4.01
C ILE A 184 -17.44 17.63 -4.62
N ILE A 185 -18.12 17.07 -5.63
CA ILE A 185 -19.12 17.77 -6.44
C ILE A 185 -20.50 17.21 -6.13
N LYS A 186 -21.42 18.05 -5.66
CA LYS A 186 -22.81 17.66 -5.38
C LYS A 186 -23.76 18.01 -6.52
#